data_AF-A0A8J7ML95-F1
#
_entry.id   AF-A0A8J7ML95-F1
#
_cell.length_a   1.000
_cell.length_b   1.000
_cell.length_c   1.000
_cell.angle_alpha   90.00
_cell.angle_beta   90.00
_cell.angle_gamma   90.00
#
_symmetry.space_group_name_H-M   'P 1'
#
loop_
_entity.id
_entity.type
_entity.pdbx_description
1 polymer ?
#
loop_
_entity_poly.entity_id
_entity_poly.type
_entity_poly.pdbx_seq_one_letter_code
_entity_poly.pdbx_strand_id
1 'polypeptide(L)'
;MGPFPKYLRLNTVIISTLVLWGIAALIGAPWWAYAFVLWVGLTISYFGTTQIASNFHLPAYCKAVNSDKKEISITFDDGVLNPIQSKLVLDVLKQYKVPATFFCIGKN
;
A
#
# COMPACT_ATOMS: atom_id res chain seq x y z
N MET A 1 -0.32 4.17 -11.48
CA MET A 1 1.02 4.39 -10.92
C MET A 1 0.89 5.56 -9.97
N GLY A 2 1.17 5.36 -8.69
CA GLY A 2 1.14 6.44 -7.70
C GLY A 2 2.18 7.51 -8.04
N PRO A 3 2.14 8.67 -7.37
CA PRO A 3 3.02 9.81 -7.66
C PRO A 3 4.49 9.55 -7.32
N PHE A 4 4.81 8.40 -6.73
CA PHE A 4 6.15 8.07 -6.27
C PHE A 4 7.06 7.61 -7.42
N PRO A 5 8.30 8.14 -7.49
CA PRO A 5 9.28 7.65 -8.44
C PRO A 5 9.57 6.15 -8.20
N LYS A 6 9.74 5.38 -9.27
CA LYS A 6 9.96 3.91 -9.19
C LYS A 6 11.19 3.50 -8.38
N TYR A 7 12.17 4.40 -8.26
CA TYR A 7 13.39 4.18 -7.47
C TYR A 7 13.19 4.43 -5.98
N LEU A 8 12.10 5.09 -5.56
CA LEU A 8 11.83 5.40 -4.16
C LEU A 8 11.07 4.22 -3.52
N ARG A 9 11.82 3.19 -3.13
CA ARG A 9 11.31 1.99 -2.44
C ARG A 9 11.78 1.98 -0.99
N LEU A 10 11.10 1.23 -0.12
CA LEU A 10 11.49 1.10 1.29
C LEU A 10 12.99 0.80 1.46
N ASN A 11 13.49 -0.23 0.76
CA ASN A 11 14.90 -0.63 0.87
C ASN A 11 15.85 0.50 0.45
N THR A 12 15.52 1.25 -0.60
CA THR A 12 16.36 2.37 -1.05
C THR A 12 16.38 3.51 -0.04
N VAL A 13 15.26 3.79 0.64
CA VAL A 13 15.18 4.82 1.69
C VAL A 13 15.99 4.39 2.91
N ILE A 14 15.87 3.13 3.34
CA ILE A 14 16.65 2.58 4.47
C ILE A 14 18.15 2.65 4.15
N ILE A 15 18.56 2.13 3.00
CA ILE A 15 19.98 2.13 2.58
C ILE A 15 20.50 3.57 2.50
N SER A 16 19.77 4.48 1.86
CA SER A 16 20.20 5.88 1.73
C SER A 16 20.31 6.57 3.10
N THR A 17 19.38 6.30 4.01
CA THR A 17 19.40 6.84 5.39
C THR A 17 20.64 6.37 6.14
N LEU A 18 20.94 5.06 6.08
CA LEU A 18 22.13 4.47 6.72
C LEU A 18 23.44 4.99 6.11
N VAL A 19 23.51 5.12 4.78
CA VAL A 19 24.68 5.68 4.10
C VAL A 19 24.91 7.13 4.51
N LEU A 20 23.87 7.96 4.54
CA LEU A 20 23.97 9.36 4.96
C LEU A 20 24.38 9.48 6.44
N TRP A 21 23.89 8.61 7.31
CA TRP A 21 24.35 8.53 8.70
C TRP A 21 25.83 8.15 8.80
N GLY A 22 26.30 7.19 8.00
CA GLY A 22 27.72 6.82 7.94
C GLY A 22 28.60 7.99 7.47
N ILE A 23 28.18 8.71 6.43
CA ILE A 23 28.88 9.91 5.94
C ILE A 23 28.91 10.99 7.03
N ALA A 24 27.77 11.26 7.69
CA ALA A 24 27.68 12.21 8.78
C ALA A 24 28.65 11.87 9.93
N ALA A 25 28.81 10.59 10.25
CA ALA A 25 29.78 10.13 11.24
C ALA A 25 31.24 10.36 10.80
N LEU A 26 31.57 10.03 9.54
CA LEU A 26 32.92 10.20 9.00
C LEU A 26 33.40 11.64 8.98
N ILE A 27 32.48 12.60 8.77
CA ILE A 27 32.80 14.03 8.74
C ILE A 27 32.66 14.73 10.10
N GLY A 28 32.31 13.99 11.16
CA GLY A 28 32.08 14.57 12.49
C GLY A 28 30.90 15.54 12.53
N ALA A 29 29.83 15.25 11.80
CA ALA A 29 28.65 16.10 11.73
C ALA A 29 27.98 16.30 13.11
N PRO A 30 27.33 17.45 13.35
CA PRO A 30 26.58 17.68 14.58
C PRO A 30 25.33 16.80 14.67
N TRP A 31 24.84 16.57 15.89
CA TRP A 31 23.71 15.66 16.17
C TRP A 31 22.44 15.98 15.37
N TRP A 32 22.16 17.26 15.09
CA TRP A 32 20.96 17.68 14.36
C TRP A 32 20.95 17.20 12.91
N ALA A 33 22.12 16.93 12.31
CA ALA A 33 22.21 16.39 10.95
C ALA A 33 21.63 14.96 10.89
N TYR A 34 21.92 14.13 11.89
CA TYR A 34 21.36 12.77 12.02
C TYR A 34 19.85 12.82 12.21
N ALA A 35 19.38 13.73 13.07
CA ALA A 35 17.95 13.96 13.31
C ALA A 35 17.23 14.40 12.03
N PHE A 36 17.83 15.31 11.25
CA PHE A 36 17.30 15.76 9.97
C PHE A 36 17.22 14.62 8.95
N VAL A 37 18.29 13.84 8.78
CA VAL A 37 18.30 12.68 7.87
C VAL A 37 17.25 11.65 8.27
N LEU A 38 17.12 11.37 9.56
CA LEU A 38 16.08 10.46 10.07
C LEU A 38 14.68 11.00 9.79
N TRP A 39 14.44 12.29 10.07
CA TRP A 39 13.15 12.94 9.83
C TRP A 39 12.74 12.91 8.36
N VAL A 40 13.67 13.19 7.44
CA VAL A 40 13.44 13.08 5.98
C VAL A 40 13.10 11.64 5.60
N GLY A 41 13.89 10.66 6.06
CA GLY A 41 13.65 9.24 5.78
C GLY A 41 12.30 8.74 6.30
N LEU A 42 11.90 9.16 7.51
CA LEU A 42 10.59 8.86 8.09
C LEU A 42 9.45 9.53 7.32
N THR A 43 9.62 10.78 6.90
CA THR A 43 8.61 11.51 6.12
C THR A 43 8.35 10.80 4.79
N ILE A 44 9.42 10.44 4.07
CA ILE A 44 9.31 9.66 2.83
C ILE A 44 8.62 8.31 3.10
N SER A 45 9.01 7.60 4.17
CA SER A 45 8.43 6.31 4.52
C SER A 45 6.94 6.39 4.88
N TYR A 46 6.52 7.45 5.56
CA TYR A 46 5.12 7.71 5.88
C TYR A 46 4.27 7.86 4.60
N PHE A 47 4.69 8.74 3.69
CA PHE A 47 3.95 8.96 2.45
C PHE A 47 4.01 7.75 1.50
N GLY A 48 5.15 7.05 1.45
CA GLY A 48 5.29 5.81 0.68
C GLY A 48 4.39 4.68 1.20
N THR A 49 4.28 4.53 2.52
CA THR A 49 3.49 3.47 3.16
C THR A 49 1.99 3.73 3.07
N THR A 50 1.55 4.98 3.23
CA THR A 50 0.12 5.33 3.24
C THR A 50 -0.52 5.34 1.84
N GLN A 51 0.28 5.29 0.77
CA GLN A 51 -0.19 5.29 -0.61
C GLN A 51 0.16 3.97 -1.29
N ILE A 52 -0.74 2.98 -1.28
CA ILE A 52 -0.46 1.64 -1.86
C ILE A 52 -0.06 1.70 -3.35
N ALA A 53 -0.61 2.65 -4.11
CA ALA A 53 -0.29 2.84 -5.53
C ALA A 53 1.17 3.25 -5.80
N SER A 54 1.93 3.63 -4.76
CA SER A 54 3.36 3.99 -4.85
C SER A 54 4.27 2.82 -5.21
N ASN A 55 3.83 1.57 -4.97
CA ASN A 55 4.68 0.39 -4.99
C ASN A 55 5.87 0.46 -4.01
N PHE A 56 5.74 1.20 -2.92
CA PHE A 56 6.83 1.51 -2.00
C PHE A 56 7.41 0.27 -1.31
N HIS A 57 6.55 -0.63 -0.84
CA HIS A 57 6.91 -1.90 -0.19
C HIS A 57 7.05 -3.03 -1.20
N LEU A 58 6.10 -3.13 -2.12
CA LEU A 58 5.99 -4.19 -3.11
C LEU A 58 5.24 -3.70 -4.36
N PRO A 59 5.38 -4.35 -5.52
CA PRO A 59 4.57 -4.06 -6.68
C PRO A 59 3.08 -4.32 -6.40
N ALA A 60 2.27 -3.26 -6.43
CA ALA A 60 0.84 -3.29 -6.23
C ALA A 60 0.10 -2.89 -7.52
N TYR A 61 -0.93 -3.65 -7.87
CA TYR A 61 -1.75 -3.41 -9.05
C TYR A 61 -3.00 -2.64 -8.65
N CYS A 62 -2.90 -1.31 -8.64
CA CYS A 62 -4.00 -0.40 -8.27
C CYS A 62 -4.74 0.19 -9.47
N LYS A 63 -4.63 -0.42 -10.64
CA LYS A 63 -5.34 0.00 -11.87
C LYS A 63 -5.79 -1.24 -12.63
N ALA A 64 -6.99 -1.18 -13.20
CA ALA A 64 -7.46 -2.19 -14.15
C ALA A 64 -6.52 -2.30 -15.35
N VAL A 65 -6.27 -3.53 -15.79
CA VAL A 65 -5.41 -3.85 -16.94
C VAL A 65 -5.99 -3.30 -18.25
N ASN A 66 -7.32 -3.28 -18.37
CA ASN A 66 -8.04 -2.76 -19.54
C ASN A 66 -8.97 -1.62 -19.11
N SER A 67 -8.50 -0.37 -19.21
CA SER A 67 -9.24 0.81 -18.74
C SER A 67 -10.22 1.39 -19.77
N ASP A 68 -10.33 0.78 -20.95
CA ASP A 68 -11.14 1.32 -22.05
C ASP A 68 -12.61 0.92 -21.93
N LYS A 69 -12.90 -0.05 -21.06
CA LYS A 69 -14.26 -0.48 -20.72
C LYS A 69 -14.75 0.22 -19.46
N LYS A 70 -16.02 0.66 -19.48
CA LYS A 70 -16.73 1.21 -18.31
C LYS A 70 -17.27 0.08 -17.44
N GLU A 71 -16.38 -0.62 -16.76
CA GLU A 71 -16.71 -1.77 -15.91
C GLU A 71 -16.29 -1.50 -14.45
N ILE A 72 -17.04 -2.06 -13.51
CA ILE A 72 -16.73 -2.02 -12.07
C ILE A 72 -16.76 -3.46 -11.57
N SER A 73 -15.74 -3.84 -10.80
CA SER A 73 -15.70 -5.12 -10.07
C SER A 73 -15.93 -4.84 -8.58
N ILE A 74 -16.87 -5.57 -7.98
CA ILE A 74 -17.18 -5.48 -6.56
C ILE A 74 -16.54 -6.67 -5.86
N THR A 75 -15.73 -6.40 -4.84
CA THR A 75 -15.08 -7.42 -4.02
C THR A 75 -15.36 -7.21 -2.54
N PHE A 76 -15.42 -8.29 -1.78
CA PHE A 76 -15.61 -8.29 -0.33
C PHE A 76 -14.47 -9.07 0.33
N ASP A 77 -13.73 -8.42 1.21
CA ASP A 77 -12.72 -9.06 2.06
C ASP A 77 -13.39 -9.77 3.25
N ASP A 78 -12.64 -10.65 3.92
CA ASP A 78 -13.08 -11.44 5.08
C ASP A 78 -14.22 -12.44 4.81
N GLY A 79 -14.71 -12.51 3.57
CA GLY A 79 -15.72 -13.45 3.11
C GLY A 79 -17.03 -13.38 3.88
N VAL A 80 -17.52 -14.57 4.28
CA VAL A 80 -18.88 -14.78 4.82
C VAL A 80 -18.86 -14.96 6.35
N LEU A 81 -17.96 -14.25 7.05
CA LEU A 81 -17.68 -14.46 8.49
C LEU A 81 -18.92 -14.28 9.37
N ASN A 82 -19.78 -13.33 9.04
CA ASN A 82 -21.07 -13.12 9.70
C ASN A 82 -22.20 -13.56 8.76
N PRO A 83 -22.86 -14.71 9.00
CA PRO A 83 -23.90 -15.23 8.11
C PRO A 83 -25.08 -14.28 7.92
N ILE A 84 -25.45 -13.52 8.95
CA ILE A 84 -26.59 -12.58 8.89
C ILE A 84 -26.23 -11.42 7.96
N GLN A 85 -25.09 -10.77 8.18
CA GLN A 85 -24.65 -9.65 7.34
C GLN A 85 -24.37 -10.09 5.91
N SER A 86 -23.71 -11.24 5.74
CA SER A 86 -23.38 -11.74 4.42
C SER A 86 -24.62 -12.12 3.63
N LYS A 87 -25.65 -12.66 4.28
CA LYS A 87 -26.95 -12.91 3.63
C LYS A 87 -27.58 -11.62 3.13
N LEU A 88 -27.53 -10.52 3.89
CA LEU A 88 -28.03 -9.22 3.44
C LEU A 88 -27.30 -8.75 2.17
N VAL A 89 -25.97 -8.88 2.12
CA VAL A 89 -25.18 -8.54 0.93
C VAL A 89 -25.57 -9.43 -0.26
N LEU A 90 -25.67 -10.74 -0.05
CA LEU A 90 -26.03 -11.70 -1.10
C LEU A 90 -27.45 -11.48 -1.64
N ASP A 91 -28.41 -11.15 -0.78
CA ASP A 91 -29.79 -10.85 -1.19
C ASP A 91 -29.83 -9.61 -2.11
N VAL A 92 -29.05 -8.58 -1.80
CA VAL A 92 -28.91 -7.38 -2.66
C VAL A 92 -28.25 -7.72 -3.99
N LEU A 93 -27.11 -8.41 -3.98
CA LEU A 93 -26.41 -8.80 -5.21
C LEU A 93 -27.32 -9.64 -6.12
N LYS A 94 -28.10 -10.56 -5.53
CA LYS A 94 -29.07 -11.39 -6.24
C LYS A 94 -30.22 -10.56 -6.81
N GLN A 95 -30.77 -9.62 -6.05
CA GLN A 95 -31.84 -8.73 -6.49
C GLN A 95 -31.44 -7.94 -7.74
N TYR A 96 -30.22 -7.41 -7.76
CA TYR A 96 -29.70 -6.62 -8.89
C TYR A 96 -29.00 -7.47 -9.96
N LYS A 97 -28.89 -8.78 -9.77
CA LYS A 97 -28.18 -9.72 -10.67
C LYS A 97 -26.74 -9.29 -10.96
N VAL A 98 -26.05 -8.79 -9.94
CA VAL A 98 -24.67 -8.29 -10.05
C VAL A 98 -23.69 -9.35 -9.51
N PRO A 99 -22.67 -9.76 -10.29
CA PRO A 99 -21.62 -10.64 -9.78
C PRO A 99 -20.68 -9.87 -8.84
N ALA A 100 -20.16 -10.55 -7.82
CA ALA A 100 -19.13 -10.05 -6.93
C ALA A 100 -18.16 -11.16 -6.52
N THR A 101 -16.95 -10.80 -6.10
CA THR A 101 -15.94 -11.74 -5.61
C THR A 101 -15.80 -11.62 -4.10
N PHE A 102 -15.80 -12.74 -3.39
CA PHE A 102 -15.58 -12.79 -1.95
C PHE A 102 -14.21 -13.43 -1.68
N PHE A 103 -13.32 -12.70 -1.01
CA PHE A 103 -12.05 -13.22 -0.54
C PHE A 103 -12.25 -13.84 0.86
N CYS A 104 -12.61 -15.12 0.88
CA CYS A 104 -12.92 -15.83 2.11
C CYS A 104 -11.66 -16.19 2.91
N ILE A 105 -11.72 -16.01 4.23
CA ILE A 105 -10.70 -16.51 5.15
C ILE A 105 -10.84 -18.03 5.28
N GLY A 106 -9.73 -18.75 5.10
CA GLY A 106 -9.69 -20.19 5.36
C GLY A 106 -9.95 -20.51 6.84
N LYS A 107 -10.56 -21.66 7.12
CA LYS A 107 -10.58 -22.25 8.47
C LYS A 107 -9.50 -23.31 8.53
N ASN A 108 -8.66 -23.26 9.56
CA ASN A 108 -7.75 -24.36 9.91
C ASN A 108 -8.54 -25.52 10.51
#